data_AF-A0A183EZR2-F1
#
_entry.id   AF-A0A183EZR2-F1
#
_cell.length_a   1.000
_cell.length_b   1.000
_cell.length_c   1.000
_cell.angle_alpha   90.00
_cell.angle_beta   90.00
_cell.angle_gamma   90.00
#
_symmetry.space_group_name_H-M   'P 1'
#
loop_
_entity.id
_entity.type
_entity.pdbx_description
1 polymer ?
#
loop_
_entity_poly.entity_id
_entity_poly.type
_entity_poly.pdbx_seq_one_letter_code
_entity_poly.pdbx_strand_id
1 'polypeptide(L)'
;LLSLLRRPAYRCVAGLEISDDDYPIALELLKTRFGKTQQIQSSLHSKLNNLCPAGEDTQSQRRTLEEVEKCCRQLEALGENIENTQIALLIVSKFPESIVLKLHSDQSVSEPWRVNEIRKRLEEIIAHKEEVQLFIKNLSSKRLNNDEVTAAKTFAAIRPPSFKGTKPTLFK
;
A
#
# COMPACT_ATOMS: atom_id res chain seq x y z
N LEU A 1 15.53 -21.75 24.47
CA LEU A 1 16.28 -20.72 23.70
C LEU A 1 17.29 -21.34 22.73
N LEU A 2 18.21 -22.20 23.20
CA LEU A 2 19.28 -22.77 22.36
C LEU A 2 18.80 -23.58 21.16
N SER A 3 17.67 -24.28 21.28
CA SER A 3 17.04 -25.05 20.18
C SER A 3 16.50 -24.17 19.04
N LEU A 4 16.35 -22.86 19.24
CA LEU A 4 15.86 -21.89 18.25
C LEU A 4 16.99 -21.15 17.54
N LEU A 5 18.22 -21.20 18.09
CA LEU A 5 19.36 -20.47 17.55
C LEU A 5 20.04 -21.29 16.45
N ARG A 6 20.09 -20.75 15.24
CA ARG A 6 20.78 -21.41 14.12
C ARG A 6 22.28 -21.10 14.14
N ARG A 7 23.08 -22.15 13.95
CA ARG A 7 24.51 -22.18 13.59
C ARG A 7 25.38 -21.05 14.21
N PRO A 8 25.55 -19.84 13.62
CA PRO A 8 26.42 -18.80 14.18
C PRO A 8 25.90 -18.19 15.50
N ALA A 9 24.58 -18.11 15.68
CA ALA A 9 23.99 -17.60 16.91
C ALA A 9 24.18 -18.59 18.06
N TYR A 10 23.98 -19.89 17.80
CA TYR A 10 24.21 -20.96 18.76
C TYR A 10 25.67 -21.02 19.24
N ARG A 11 26.66 -20.96 18.33
CA ARG A 11 28.09 -20.93 18.71
C ARG A 11 28.45 -19.74 19.61
N CYS A 12 27.69 -18.66 19.55
CA CYS A 12 27.94 -17.47 20.34
C CYS A 12 27.53 -17.60 21.81
N VAL A 13 26.55 -18.46 22.09
CA VAL A 13 26.00 -18.68 23.44
C VAL A 13 26.27 -20.10 23.96
N ALA A 14 26.82 -20.99 23.13
CA ALA A 14 27.16 -22.37 23.50
C ALA A 14 28.29 -22.48 24.54
N GLY A 15 28.99 -21.39 24.85
CA GLY A 15 29.99 -21.32 25.93
C GLY A 15 29.46 -20.82 27.26
N LEU A 16 28.17 -20.48 27.36
CA LEU A 16 27.51 -20.08 28.61
C LEU A 16 26.85 -21.32 29.23
N GLU A 17 27.00 -21.49 30.55
CA GLU A 17 26.25 -22.52 31.27
C GLU A 17 24.76 -22.14 31.27
N ILE A 18 23.88 -23.13 31.11
CA ILE A 18 22.44 -22.89 30.94
C ILE A 18 21.81 -22.77 32.33
N SER A 19 22.05 -21.64 33.00
CA SER A 19 21.31 -21.23 34.20
C SER A 19 20.35 -20.08 33.86
N ASP A 20 19.27 -19.92 34.63
CA ASP A 20 18.32 -18.80 34.46
C ASP A 20 19.03 -17.44 34.64
N ASP A 21 20.11 -17.40 35.42
CA ASP A 21 20.93 -16.20 35.63
C ASP A 21 21.78 -15.80 34.40
N ASP A 22 22.11 -16.76 33.54
CA ASP A 22 22.95 -16.55 32.34
C ASP A 22 22.11 -16.21 31.09
N TYR A 23 20.79 -16.38 31.16
CA TYR A 23 19.87 -16.01 30.10
C TYR A 23 19.97 -14.53 29.67
N PRO A 24 19.94 -13.54 30.59
CA PRO A 24 20.11 -12.14 30.21
C PRO A 24 21.46 -11.88 29.55
N ILE A 25 22.53 -12.54 29.99
CA ILE A 25 23.88 -12.43 29.43
C ILE A 25 23.92 -12.99 28.00
N ALA A 26 23.30 -14.15 27.77
CA ALA A 26 23.17 -14.74 26.43
C ALA A 26 22.38 -13.84 25.47
N LEU A 27 21.30 -13.23 25.97
CA LEU A 27 20.47 -12.30 25.20
C LEU A 27 21.25 -11.02 24.85
N GLU A 28 22.01 -10.48 25.79
CA GLU A 28 22.86 -9.31 25.58
C GLU A 28 24.00 -9.61 24.59
N LEU A 29 24.67 -10.76 24.69
CA LEU A 29 25.69 -11.19 23.72
C LEU A 29 25.14 -11.32 22.29
N LEU A 30 23.94 -11.89 22.16
CA LEU A 30 23.25 -11.99 20.86
C LEU A 30 22.84 -10.61 20.34
N LYS A 31 22.32 -9.72 21.19
CA LYS A 31 22.00 -8.33 20.83
C LYS A 31 23.26 -7.54 20.44
N THR A 32 24.35 -7.67 21.18
CA THR A 32 25.60 -6.95 20.89
C THR A 32 26.23 -7.43 19.58
N ARG A 33 26.20 -8.74 19.31
CA ARG A 33 26.85 -9.31 18.11
C ARG A 33 25.99 -9.24 16.85
N PHE A 34 24.67 -9.41 16.98
CA PHE A 34 23.72 -9.49 15.86
C PHE A 34 22.73 -8.32 15.81
N GLY A 35 22.43 -7.69 16.95
CA GLY A 35 21.70 -6.43 17.01
C GLY A 35 22.59 -5.24 16.68
N LYS A 36 23.18 -5.26 15.47
CA LYS A 36 23.91 -4.11 14.92
C LYS A 36 22.90 -3.04 14.50
N THR A 37 22.21 -2.45 15.47
CA THR A 37 21.13 -1.47 15.31
C THR A 37 21.53 -0.37 14.33
N GLN A 38 22.76 0.17 14.45
CA GLN A 38 23.32 1.19 13.56
C GLN A 38 23.42 0.75 12.08
N GLN A 39 23.81 -0.50 11.82
CA GLN A 39 23.87 -1.02 10.45
C GLN A 39 22.47 -1.25 9.87
N ILE A 40 21.54 -1.69 10.72
CA ILE A 40 20.14 -1.87 10.33
C ILE A 40 19.53 -0.50 10.02
N GLN A 41 19.71 0.50 10.88
CA GLN A 41 19.26 1.89 10.67
C GLN A 41 19.84 2.46 9.38
N SER A 42 21.15 2.36 9.18
CA SER A 42 21.81 2.83 7.94
C SER A 42 21.25 2.13 6.70
N SER A 43 20.96 0.83 6.79
CA SER A 43 20.31 0.07 5.71
C SER A 43 18.88 0.52 5.48
N LEU A 44 18.11 0.83 6.53
CA LEU A 44 16.73 1.32 6.43
C LEU A 44 16.68 2.71 5.82
N HIS A 45 17.54 3.63 6.25
CA HIS A 45 17.70 4.94 5.62
C HIS A 45 18.09 4.82 4.15
N SER A 46 19.02 3.92 3.84
CA SER A 46 19.42 3.63 2.45
C SER A 46 18.26 3.04 1.65
N LYS A 47 17.46 2.14 2.22
CA LYS A 47 16.27 1.58 1.55
C LYS A 47 15.26 2.68 1.28
N LEU A 48 14.92 3.49 2.29
CA LEU A 48 13.98 4.59 2.17
C LEU A 48 14.44 5.59 1.10
N ASN A 49 15.74 5.92 1.07
CA ASN A 49 16.31 6.82 0.08
C ASN A 49 16.32 6.22 -1.34
N ASN A 50 16.57 4.91 -1.48
CA ASN A 50 16.59 4.22 -2.78
C ASN A 50 15.23 3.70 -3.23
N LEU A 51 14.15 3.92 -2.48
CA LEU A 51 12.80 3.58 -2.95
C LEU A 51 12.51 4.30 -4.26
N CYS A 52 12.02 3.55 -5.24
CA CYS A 52 11.52 4.12 -6.49
C CYS A 52 10.33 5.04 -6.18
N PRO A 53 10.30 6.26 -6.71
CA PRO A 53 9.13 7.12 -6.61
C PRO A 53 7.88 6.42 -7.17
N ALA A 54 6.75 6.64 -6.52
CA ALA A 54 5.47 6.13 -6.98
C ALA A 54 5.07 6.78 -8.31
N GLY A 55 4.45 5.99 -9.20
CA GLY A 55 3.75 6.53 -10.36
C GLY A 55 2.45 7.25 -10.00
N GLU A 56 1.77 7.77 -11.02
CA GLU A 56 0.44 8.40 -10.85
C GLU A 56 -0.67 7.38 -10.52
N ASP A 57 -0.41 6.09 -10.77
CA ASP A 57 -1.32 4.99 -10.47
C ASP A 57 -1.51 4.80 -8.97
N THR A 58 -2.78 4.69 -8.55
CA THR A 58 -3.15 4.44 -7.14
C THR A 58 -2.49 3.17 -6.58
N GLN A 59 -2.37 2.11 -7.38
CA GLN A 59 -1.72 0.87 -6.95
C GLN A 59 -0.21 1.05 -6.70
N SER A 60 0.46 1.89 -7.49
CA SER A 60 1.87 2.23 -7.26
C SER A 60 2.01 3.06 -5.98
N GLN A 61 1.12 4.03 -5.78
CA GLN A 61 1.11 4.89 -4.59
C GLN A 61 0.89 4.08 -3.31
N ARG A 62 -0.05 3.14 -3.32
CA ARG A 62 -0.33 2.23 -2.20
C ARG A 62 0.90 1.38 -1.85
N ARG A 63 1.54 0.74 -2.83
CA ARG A 63 2.76 -0.06 -2.60
C ARG A 63 3.91 0.75 -2.03
N THR A 64 4.12 1.97 -2.56
CA THR A 64 5.18 2.86 -2.05
C THR A 64 4.89 3.29 -0.62
N LEU A 65 3.63 3.61 -0.28
CA LEU A 65 3.24 3.92 1.09
C LEU A 65 3.48 2.74 2.04
N GLU A 66 3.12 1.52 1.63
CA GLU A 66 3.35 0.31 2.44
C GLU A 66 4.83 0.07 2.75
N GLU A 67 5.73 0.25 1.76
CA GLU A 67 7.17 0.09 1.99
C GLU A 67 7.75 1.24 2.83
N VAL A 68 7.26 2.48 2.69
CA VAL A 68 7.60 3.59 3.58
C VAL A 68 7.18 3.28 5.01
N GLU A 69 5.91 2.88 5.21
CA GLU A 69 5.33 2.50 6.50
C GLU A 69 6.13 1.40 7.19
N LYS A 70 6.53 0.38 6.43
CA LYS A 70 7.36 -0.72 6.91
C LYS A 70 8.75 -0.25 7.33
N CYS A 71 9.38 0.65 6.58
CA CYS A 71 10.66 1.24 6.97
C CYS A 71 10.51 2.08 8.25
N CYS A 72 9.49 2.93 8.33
CA CYS A 72 9.20 3.74 9.52
C CYS A 72 8.99 2.86 10.75
N ARG A 73 8.11 1.84 10.69
CA ARG A 73 7.90 0.90 11.81
C ARG A 73 9.18 0.20 12.26
N GLN A 74 10.06 -0.15 11.31
CA GLN A 74 11.36 -0.76 11.62
C GLN A 74 12.31 0.23 12.30
N LEU A 75 12.32 1.50 11.92
CA LEU A 75 13.11 2.55 12.59
C LEU A 75 12.57 2.83 14.00
N GLU A 76 11.25 2.89 14.16
CA GLU A 76 10.52 3.04 15.44
C GLU A 76 10.87 1.90 16.41
N ALA A 77 10.85 0.66 15.91
CA ALA A 77 11.18 -0.53 16.69
C ALA A 77 12.64 -0.56 17.18
N LEU A 78 13.53 0.17 16.51
CA LEU A 78 14.93 0.34 16.91
C LEU A 78 15.12 1.50 17.90
N GLY A 79 14.04 2.19 18.28
CA GLY A 79 14.06 3.34 19.19
C GLY A 79 14.57 4.64 18.54
N GLU A 80 14.57 4.71 17.21
CA GLU A 80 15.02 5.91 16.50
C GLU A 80 13.92 6.97 16.46
N ASN A 81 14.31 8.23 16.62
CA ASN A 81 13.38 9.34 16.46
C ASN A 81 13.13 9.58 14.96
N ILE A 82 11.94 9.18 14.50
CA ILE A 82 11.53 9.34 13.10
C ILE A 82 11.03 10.76 12.82
N GLU A 83 10.78 11.59 13.83
CA GLU A 83 10.37 12.99 13.67
C GLU A 83 11.57 13.88 13.27
N ASN A 84 12.18 13.54 12.14
CA ASN A 84 13.25 14.28 11.50
C ASN A 84 12.76 14.85 10.17
N THR A 85 12.96 16.14 9.96
CA THR A 85 12.64 16.85 8.71
C THR A 85 13.24 16.18 7.47
N GLN A 86 14.43 15.57 7.57
CA GLN A 86 15.04 14.85 6.45
C GLN A 86 14.21 13.62 6.06
N ILE A 87 13.69 12.88 7.04
CA ILE A 87 12.82 11.71 6.78
C ILE A 87 11.50 12.18 6.17
N ALA A 88 10.91 13.26 6.70
CA ALA A 88 9.72 13.88 6.14
C ALA A 88 9.90 14.24 4.65
N LEU A 89 10.97 14.96 4.31
CA LEU A 89 11.28 15.35 2.93
C LEU A 89 11.53 14.13 2.03
N LEU A 90 12.24 13.11 2.55
CA LEU A 90 12.47 11.86 1.82
C LEU A 90 11.14 11.17 1.50
N ILE A 91 10.23 11.05 2.47
CA ILE A 91 8.91 10.43 2.26
C ILE A 91 8.15 11.20 1.20
N VAL A 92 8.04 12.52 1.31
CA VAL A 92 7.32 13.37 0.35
C VAL A 92 7.90 13.22 -1.06
N SER A 93 9.23 13.13 -1.19
CA SER A 93 9.91 12.94 -2.49
C SER A 93 9.58 11.61 -3.19
N LYS A 94 9.02 10.63 -2.47
CA LYS A 94 8.62 9.34 -3.05
C LYS A 94 7.23 9.35 -3.66
N PHE A 95 6.47 10.43 -3.50
CA PHE A 95 5.13 10.54 -4.07
C PHE A 95 5.11 11.54 -5.22
N PRO A 96 4.20 11.33 -6.20
CA PRO A 96 4.07 12.25 -7.31
C PRO A 96 3.49 13.60 -6.87
N GLU A 97 3.70 14.61 -7.72
CA GLU A 97 3.24 15.99 -7.48
C GLU A 97 1.74 16.07 -7.14
N SER A 98 0.91 15.22 -7.76
CA SER A 98 -0.53 15.18 -7.50
C SER A 98 -0.89 14.87 -6.03
N ILE A 99 -0.05 14.11 -5.33
CA ILE A 99 -0.20 13.79 -3.92
C ILE A 99 0.45 14.87 -3.06
N VAL A 100 1.63 15.34 -3.44
CA VAL A 100 2.37 16.38 -2.71
C VAL A 100 1.56 17.68 -2.65
N LEU A 101 0.92 18.08 -3.75
CA LEU A 101 0.03 19.25 -3.77
C LEU A 101 -1.13 19.12 -2.77
N LYS A 102 -1.73 17.93 -2.67
CA LYS A 102 -2.80 17.65 -1.69
C LYS A 102 -2.31 17.74 -0.26
N LEU A 103 -1.12 17.20 0.02
CA LEU A 103 -0.49 17.32 1.34
C LEU A 103 -0.29 18.80 1.72
N HIS A 104 0.22 19.62 0.79
CA HIS A 104 0.46 21.05 1.04
C HIS A 104 -0.84 21.87 1.16
N SER A 105 -1.90 21.53 0.43
CA SER A 105 -3.16 22.29 0.49
C SER A 105 -3.88 22.16 1.83
N ASP A 106 -3.63 21.07 2.57
CA ASP A 106 -4.24 20.87 3.89
C ASP A 106 -3.33 21.31 5.05
N GLN A 107 -2.07 21.66 4.77
CA GLN A 107 -1.12 22.07 5.79
C GLN A 107 -1.31 23.55 6.15
N SER A 108 -1.35 23.85 7.44
CA SER A 108 -1.22 25.24 7.88
C SER A 108 0.21 25.72 7.59
N VAL A 109 0.36 26.90 6.97
CA VAL A 109 1.65 27.46 6.53
C VAL A 109 2.68 27.58 7.68
N SER A 110 2.24 27.48 8.93
CA SER A 110 3.05 27.73 10.12
C SER A 110 3.62 26.49 10.82
N GLU A 111 3.22 25.27 10.45
CA GLU A 111 3.66 24.06 11.18
C GLU A 111 4.74 23.24 10.43
N PRO A 112 5.79 22.78 11.13
CA PRO A 112 6.80 21.92 10.54
C PRO A 112 6.22 20.56 10.15
N TRP A 113 6.71 19.99 9.06
CA TRP A 113 6.33 18.68 8.58
C TRP A 113 6.69 17.57 9.58
N ARG A 114 5.69 17.07 10.32
CA ARG A 114 5.85 15.89 11.16
C ARG A 114 5.67 14.62 10.34
N VAL A 115 6.54 13.63 10.57
CA VAL A 115 6.52 12.39 9.80
C VAL A 115 5.23 11.62 10.04
N ASN A 116 4.74 11.58 11.28
CA ASN A 116 3.47 10.92 11.58
C ASN A 116 2.26 11.60 10.93
N GLU A 117 2.26 12.93 10.82
CA GLU A 117 1.20 13.67 10.14
C GLU A 117 1.22 13.38 8.63
N ILE A 118 2.41 13.38 8.01
CA ILE A 118 2.58 13.00 6.59
C ILE A 118 2.03 11.59 6.34
N ARG A 119 2.46 10.62 7.15
CA ARG A 119 2.05 9.22 7.01
C ARG A 119 0.53 9.07 7.07
N LYS A 120 -0.09 9.70 8.08
CA LYS A 120 -1.54 9.68 8.24
C LYS A 120 -2.25 10.32 7.05
N ARG A 121 -1.78 11.48 6.59
CA ARG A 121 -2.42 12.18 5.47
C ARG A 121 -2.25 11.43 4.14
N LEU A 122 -1.08 10.83 3.91
CA LEU A 122 -0.84 9.97 2.74
C LEU A 122 -1.81 8.78 2.72
N GLU A 123 -2.02 8.13 3.87
CA GLU A 123 -2.99 7.04 4.00
C GLU A 123 -4.40 7.50 3.64
N GLU A 124 -4.84 8.64 4.18
CA GLU A 124 -6.17 9.22 3.87
C GLU A 124 -6.33 9.54 2.38
N ILE A 125 -5.33 10.19 1.77
CA ILE A 125 -5.38 10.56 0.34
C ILE A 125 -5.43 9.31 -0.55
N ILE A 126 -4.60 8.31 -0.27
CA ILE A 126 -4.51 7.09 -1.09
C ILE A 126 -5.77 6.24 -0.91
N ALA A 127 -6.25 6.05 0.33
CA ALA A 127 -7.50 5.35 0.60
C ALA A 127 -8.68 6.00 -0.13
N HIS A 128 -8.78 7.33 -0.10
CA HIS A 128 -9.84 8.03 -0.81
C HIS A 128 -9.73 7.87 -2.34
N LYS A 129 -8.51 7.87 -2.91
CA LYS A 129 -8.31 7.58 -4.34
C LYS A 129 -8.75 6.15 -4.69
N GLU A 130 -8.52 5.18 -3.83
CA GLU A 130 -8.98 3.79 -4.03
C GLU A 130 -10.50 3.68 -4.00
N GLU A 131 -11.15 4.31 -3.02
CA GLU A 131 -12.61 4.36 -2.93
C GLU A 131 -13.25 4.96 -4.19
N VAL A 132 -12.73 6.11 -4.64
CA VAL A 132 -13.19 6.77 -5.87
C VAL A 132 -12.99 5.87 -7.09
N GLN A 133 -11.86 5.18 -7.20
CA GLN A 133 -11.62 4.24 -8.29
C GLN A 133 -12.60 3.07 -8.28
N LEU A 134 -12.89 2.50 -7.12
CA LEU A 134 -13.88 1.43 -6.96
C LEU A 134 -15.28 1.93 -7.33
N PHE A 135 -15.64 3.15 -6.89
CA PHE A 135 -16.92 3.77 -7.21
C PHE A 135 -17.09 3.99 -8.72
N ILE A 136 -16.09 4.56 -9.41
CA ILE A 136 -16.11 4.77 -10.86
C ILE A 136 -16.21 3.43 -11.61
N LYS A 137 -15.45 2.42 -11.18
CA LYS A 137 -15.51 1.08 -11.77
C LYS A 137 -16.92 0.49 -11.66
N ASN A 138 -17.56 0.61 -10.50
CA ASN A 138 -18.92 0.13 -10.27
C ASN A 138 -19.95 0.88 -11.15
N LEU A 139 -19.79 2.20 -11.35
CA LEU A 139 -20.65 2.97 -12.25
C LEU A 139 -20.52 2.52 -13.71
N SER A 140 -19.29 2.23 -14.17
CA SER A 140 -19.05 1.74 -15.53
C SER A 140 -19.70 0.37 -15.76
N SER A 141 -19.58 -0.56 -14.80
CA SER A 141 -20.23 -1.88 -14.88
C SER A 141 -21.76 -1.78 -14.91
N LYS A 142 -22.34 -0.85 -14.12
CA LYS A 142 -23.79 -0.60 -14.14
C LYS A 142 -24.27 -0.02 -15.47
N ARG A 143 -23.48 0.85 -16.10
CA ARG A 143 -23.81 1.44 -17.41
C ARG A 143 -23.86 0.38 -18.50
N LEU A 144 -22.83 -0.48 -18.60
CA LEU A 144 -22.76 -1.56 -19.59
C LEU A 144 -23.95 -2.53 -19.46
N ASN A 145 -24.31 -2.93 -18.23
CA ASN A 145 -25.45 -3.81 -17.98
C ASN A 145 -26.79 -3.17 -18.41
N ASN A 146 -26.95 -1.85 -18.21
CA ASN A 146 -28.17 -1.15 -18.63
C ASN A 146 -28.27 -1.01 -20.15
N ASP A 147 -27.14 -0.82 -20.84
CA ASP A 147 -27.11 -0.72 -22.30
C ASP A 147 -27.42 -2.08 -22.96
N GLU A 148 -26.93 -3.20 -22.42
CA GLU A 148 -27.28 -4.55 -22.85
C GLU A 148 -28.77 -4.87 -22.63
N VAL A 149 -29.31 -4.52 -21.45
CA VAL A 149 -30.74 -4.72 -21.14
C VAL A 149 -31.63 -3.84 -22.04
N THR A 150 -31.18 -2.63 -22.36
CA THR A 150 -31.92 -1.73 -23.26
C THR A 150 -31.87 -2.25 -24.70
N ALA A 151 -30.71 -2.74 -25.16
CA ALA A 151 -30.57 -3.36 -26.49
C ALA A 151 -31.45 -4.62 -26.62
N ALA A 152 -31.48 -5.48 -25.59
CA ALA A 152 -32.31 -6.67 -25.56
C ALA A 152 -33.82 -6.33 -25.58
N LYS A 153 -34.25 -5.29 -24.85
CA LYS A 153 -35.64 -4.81 -24.88
C LYS A 153 -36.02 -4.19 -26.23
N THR A 154 -35.14 -3.42 -26.85
CA THR A 154 -35.36 -2.85 -28.19
C THR A 154 -35.45 -3.95 -29.25
N PHE A 155 -34.60 -4.97 -29.19
CA PHE A 155 -34.65 -6.10 -30.11
C PHE A 155 -35.93 -6.93 -29.94
N ALA A 156 -36.40 -7.15 -28.71
CA ALA A 156 -37.66 -7.84 -28.43
C ALA A 156 -38.91 -7.05 -28.88
N ALA A 157 -38.84 -5.72 -28.95
CA ALA A 157 -39.93 -4.86 -29.41
C ALA A 157 -40.09 -4.85 -30.95
N ILE A 158 -39.08 -5.29 -31.70
CA ILE A 158 -39.16 -5.46 -33.16
C ILE A 158 -39.79 -6.84 -33.45
N ARG A 159 -41.10 -6.96 -33.25
CA ARG A 159 -41.85 -8.13 -33.74
C ARG A 159 -42.03 -7.99 -35.25
N PRO A 160 -41.64 -8.98 -36.09
CA PRO A 160 -41.86 -8.88 -37.53
C PRO A 160 -43.36 -8.78 -37.82
N PRO A 161 -43.78 -7.95 -38.80
CA PRO A 161 -45.20 -7.80 -39.13
C PRO A 161 -45.79 -9.14 -39.57
N SER A 162 -46.92 -9.49 -38.96
CA SER A 162 -47.69 -10.70 -39.27
C SER A 162 -48.10 -10.69 -40.75
N PHE A 163 -47.46 -11.53 -41.56
CA PHE A 163 -47.82 -11.75 -42.96
C PHE A 163 -49.15 -12.53 -42.98
N LYS A 164 -50.27 -11.82 -43.11
CA LYS A 164 -51.57 -12.45 -43.35
C LYS A 164 -51.59 -12.99 -44.78
N GLY A 165 -51.38 -14.30 -44.92
CA GLY A 165 -51.50 -14.99 -46.20
C GLY A 165 -52.91 -14.86 -46.78
N THR A 166 -53.02 -14.19 -47.93
CA THR A 166 -54.23 -14.15 -48.75
C THR A 166 -54.28 -15.45 -49.56
N LYS A 167 -55.35 -16.23 -49.42
CA LYS A 167 -55.55 -17.46 -50.21
C LYS A 167 -55.80 -17.09 -51.68
N PRO A 168 -55.23 -17.82 -52.66
CA PRO A 168 -55.51 -17.59 -54.07
C PRO A 168 -56.89 -18.14 -54.44
N THR A 169 -57.72 -17.28 -55.05
CA THR A 169 -58.98 -17.65 -55.69
C THR A 169 -58.70 -18.39 -57.00
N LEU A 170 -59.18 -19.64 -57.10
CA LEU A 170 -59.19 -20.42 -58.34
C LEU A 170 -60.24 -19.85 -59.29
N PHE A 171 -59.82 -19.42 -60.48
CA PHE A 171 -60.71 -19.18 -61.62
C PHE A 171 -61.10 -20.52 -62.25
N LYS A 172 -62.40 -20.68 -62.55
CA LYS A 172 -62.91 -21.63 -63.54
C LYS A 172 -64.02 -20.96 -64.32
#